data_AF-A0A2V6GNB5-F1
#
_entry.id   AF-A0A2V6GNB5-F1
#
_cell.length_a   1.000
_cell.length_b   1.000
_cell.length_c   1.000
_cell.angle_alpha   90.00
_cell.angle_beta   90.00
_cell.angle_gamma   90.00
#
_symmetry.space_group_name_H-M   'P 1'
#
loop_
_entity.id
_entity.type
_entity.pdbx_description
1 polymer ?
#
loop_
_entity_poly.entity_id
_entity_poly.type
_entity_poly.pdbx_seq_one_letter_code
_entity_poly.pdbx_strand_id
1 'polypeptide(L)'
;MSRPGVILLAISCVLAAQLPGQPANLSSPPPAVAKKDEKKEKQSSDKTNPLVGGIKGAPTDGPVTTEIYADDAFFDSNKNVGIFSGHVKVADPRFTLQSEKLTVYVTKGQNQGLEKAVADGNVAVVR
;
A
#
# COMPACT_ATOMS: atom_id res chain seq x y z
N MET A 1 55.38 -26.86 -11.95
CA MET A 1 55.80 -26.93 -10.53
C MET A 1 54.57 -27.24 -9.71
N SER A 2 54.46 -28.48 -9.24
CA SER A 2 53.28 -29.01 -8.57
C SER A 2 53.57 -29.18 -7.08
N ARG A 3 52.71 -28.65 -6.21
CA ARG A 3 52.57 -29.08 -4.81
C ARG A 3 51.10 -28.95 -4.38
N PRO A 4 50.43 -30.05 -3.98
CA PRO A 4 49.08 -30.05 -3.44
C PRO A 4 49.11 -29.86 -1.92
N GLY A 5 48.15 -29.10 -1.39
CA GLY A 5 47.93 -28.93 0.05
C GLY A 5 46.49 -29.27 0.38
N VAL A 6 46.23 -30.56 0.54
CA VAL A 6 45.00 -31.09 1.13
C VAL A 6 45.02 -30.78 2.62
N ILE A 7 44.04 -30.05 3.13
CA ILE A 7 43.69 -30.09 4.55
C ILE A 7 42.17 -30.29 4.64
N LEU A 8 41.81 -31.57 4.72
CA LEU A 8 40.57 -32.06 5.30
C LEU A 8 40.63 -31.79 6.80
N LEU A 9 39.65 -31.07 7.34
CA LEU A 9 39.24 -31.26 8.73
C LEU A 9 37.72 -31.21 8.80
N ALA A 10 37.15 -32.40 8.97
CA ALA A 10 35.78 -32.63 9.36
C ALA A 10 35.62 -32.44 10.88
N ILE A 11 34.36 -32.53 11.34
CA ILE A 11 33.91 -32.72 12.74
C ILE A 11 33.65 -31.38 13.46
N SER A 12 32.51 -31.10 14.09
CA SER A 12 31.45 -31.93 14.66
C SER A 12 30.12 -31.18 14.73
N CYS A 13 29.02 -31.94 14.67
CA CYS A 13 27.68 -31.58 15.09
C CYS A 13 27.63 -30.79 16.40
N VAL A 14 26.79 -29.75 16.44
CA VAL A 14 26.02 -29.43 17.64
C VAL A 14 24.56 -29.32 17.25
N LEU A 15 23.83 -30.41 17.48
CA LEU A 15 22.38 -30.44 17.50
C LEU A 15 21.95 -29.93 18.88
N ALA A 16 21.45 -28.71 18.97
CA ALA A 16 20.80 -28.21 20.17
C ALA A 16 19.30 -28.08 19.90
N ALA A 17 18.59 -29.20 20.03
CA ALA A 17 17.16 -29.20 20.24
C ALA A 17 16.90 -28.90 21.73
N GLN A 18 16.46 -27.68 22.06
CA GLN A 18 15.85 -27.39 23.36
C GLN A 18 14.57 -26.56 23.16
N LEU A 19 13.44 -27.28 23.16
CA LEU A 19 12.14 -26.80 23.63
C LEU A 19 11.78 -27.71 24.80
N PRO A 20 11.62 -27.15 26.00
CA PRO A 20 10.28 -27.13 26.59
C PRO A 20 9.93 -25.73 27.12
N GLY A 21 8.67 -25.37 26.92
CA GLY A 21 8.16 -24.04 27.18
C GLY A 21 8.17 -23.62 28.65
N GLN A 22 8.13 -22.30 28.83
CA GLN A 22 7.39 -21.64 29.89
C GLN A 22 6.95 -20.27 29.34
N PRO A 23 5.65 -19.96 29.24
CA PRO A 23 5.21 -18.59 29.10
C PRO A 23 5.56 -17.84 30.40
N ALA A 24 6.37 -16.79 30.26
CA ALA A 24 6.60 -15.86 31.35
C ALA A 24 5.25 -15.23 31.75
N ASN A 25 4.90 -15.45 33.02
CA ASN A 25 3.95 -14.72 33.85
C ASN A 25 3.24 -13.53 33.19
N LEU A 26 1.97 -13.73 32.86
CA LEU A 26 0.96 -12.67 32.92
C LEU A 26 0.74 -12.33 34.40
N SER A 27 1.42 -11.30 34.88
CA SER A 27 1.08 -10.68 36.16
C SER A 27 -0.19 -9.84 35.98
N SER A 28 -1.23 -10.24 36.70
CA SER A 28 -2.55 -9.61 36.78
C SER A 28 -2.46 -8.11 37.16
N PRO A 29 -3.31 -7.23 36.59
CA PRO A 29 -3.57 -5.92 37.18
C PRO A 29 -4.73 -5.99 38.20
N PRO A 30 -4.62 -5.40 39.40
CA PRO A 30 -5.78 -5.11 40.23
C PRO A 30 -6.45 -3.77 39.89
N PRO A 31 -7.73 -3.60 40.24
CA PRO A 31 -8.66 -2.64 39.65
C PRO A 31 -8.84 -1.38 40.52
N ALA A 32 -9.24 -0.24 39.93
CA ALA A 32 -10.11 0.75 40.59
C ALA A 32 -10.48 1.96 39.68
N VAL A 33 -11.77 1.98 39.33
CA VAL A 33 -12.70 3.13 39.46
C VAL A 33 -12.73 4.22 38.37
N ALA A 34 -13.95 4.29 37.82
CA ALA A 34 -14.50 5.22 36.85
C ALA A 34 -14.77 6.64 37.39
N LYS A 35 -14.91 7.57 36.42
CA LYS A 35 -15.86 8.72 36.31
C LYS A 35 -15.15 9.85 35.53
N LYS A 36 -15.76 10.68 34.70
CA LYS A 36 -17.10 10.84 34.11
C LYS A 36 -17.00 12.12 33.27
N ASP A 37 -17.58 12.09 32.06
CA ASP A 37 -18.09 13.20 31.25
C ASP A 37 -17.41 14.58 31.26
N GLU A 38 -16.96 15.06 30.09
CA GLU A 38 -17.45 16.36 29.61
C GLU A 38 -17.49 16.46 28.08
N LYS A 39 -18.73 16.45 27.58
CA LYS A 39 -19.16 16.89 26.25
C LYS A 39 -19.07 18.42 26.20
N LYS A 40 -18.33 18.98 25.23
CA LYS A 40 -18.53 20.38 24.81
C LYS A 40 -19.11 20.40 23.41
N GLU A 41 -20.35 20.89 23.33
CA GLU A 41 -21.18 21.01 22.15
C GLU A 41 -21.01 22.40 21.50
N LYS A 42 -20.96 22.40 20.15
CA LYS A 42 -21.32 23.41 19.13
C LYS A 42 -21.11 24.92 19.37
N GLN A 43 -20.54 25.57 18.35
CA GLN A 43 -21.20 26.63 17.53
C GLN A 43 -20.42 26.76 16.20
N SER A 44 -20.96 26.40 15.03
CA SER A 44 -21.63 27.30 14.05
C SER A 44 -20.77 28.52 13.69
N SER A 45 -20.54 28.94 12.46
CA SER A 45 -20.96 28.55 11.11
C SER A 45 -20.09 29.44 10.21
N ASP A 46 -19.50 28.94 9.14
CA ASP A 46 -19.24 29.82 7.99
C ASP A 46 -19.63 29.08 6.71
N LYS A 47 -20.92 29.24 6.39
CA LYS A 47 -21.43 29.01 5.04
C LYS A 47 -20.96 30.17 4.19
N THR A 48 -19.91 29.97 3.41
CA THR A 48 -19.77 30.67 2.14
C THR A 48 -19.15 29.74 1.11
N ASN A 49 -19.92 28.76 0.61
CA ASN A 49 -19.63 28.21 -0.72
C ASN A 49 -20.58 28.90 -1.70
N PRO A 50 -20.13 29.97 -2.38
CA PRO A 50 -20.90 30.54 -3.46
C PRO A 50 -20.85 29.52 -4.61
N LEU A 51 -22.02 29.02 -5.00
CA LEU A 51 -22.28 28.64 -6.38
C LEU A 51 -22.00 29.89 -7.25
N VAL A 52 -20.77 30.01 -7.72
CA VAL A 52 -20.33 30.84 -8.85
C VAL A 52 -19.34 29.92 -9.58
N GLY A 53 -19.73 29.29 -10.66
CA GLY A 53 -19.88 29.96 -11.95
C GLY A 53 -18.88 29.27 -12.87
N GLY A 54 -19.38 28.69 -13.97
CA GLY A 54 -18.60 27.81 -14.83
C GLY A 54 -17.27 28.41 -15.25
N ILE A 55 -16.18 27.72 -14.95
CA ILE A 55 -14.93 27.90 -15.69
C ILE A 55 -14.94 26.93 -16.87
N LYS A 56 -15.46 27.46 -17.98
CA LYS A 56 -15.24 26.92 -19.31
C LYS A 56 -13.73 27.04 -19.59
N GLY A 57 -13.03 25.91 -19.64
CA GLY A 57 -11.70 25.78 -20.25
C GLY A 57 -10.58 26.58 -19.61
N ALA A 58 -10.10 26.15 -18.45
CA ALA A 58 -8.70 26.39 -18.08
C ALA A 58 -7.88 25.20 -18.59
N PRO A 59 -6.82 25.38 -19.40
CA PRO A 59 -5.83 24.33 -19.58
C PRO A 59 -5.17 24.13 -18.22
N THR A 60 -5.47 22.99 -17.59
CA THR A 60 -4.79 22.53 -16.39
C THR A 60 -3.38 22.11 -16.79
N ASP A 61 -2.48 23.09 -16.89
CA ASP A 61 -1.03 22.91 -17.14
C ASP A 61 -0.30 22.43 -15.87
N GLY A 62 -0.99 21.57 -15.11
CA GLY A 62 -0.49 20.90 -13.91
C GLY A 62 -0.18 19.43 -14.21
N PRO A 63 0.57 18.75 -13.35
CA PRO A 63 0.86 17.32 -13.53
C PRO A 63 -0.44 16.53 -13.69
N VAL A 64 -0.55 15.78 -14.79
CA VAL A 64 -1.66 14.86 -15.03
C VAL A 64 -1.54 13.73 -14.01
N THR A 65 -2.44 13.72 -13.02
CA THR A 65 -2.49 12.68 -12.00
C THR A 65 -3.48 11.60 -12.41
N THR A 66 -3.03 10.34 -12.39
CA THR A 66 -3.88 9.16 -12.54
C THR A 66 -4.17 8.60 -11.15
N GLU A 67 -5.44 8.51 -10.77
CA GLU A 67 -5.89 7.98 -9.49
C GLU A 67 -6.42 6.55 -9.66
N ILE A 68 -6.07 5.64 -8.75
CA ILE A 68 -6.49 4.23 -8.78
C ILE A 68 -7.21 3.92 -7.47
N TYR A 69 -8.45 3.45 -7.56
CA TYR A 69 -9.28 2.98 -6.45
C TYR A 69 -9.52 1.48 -6.60
N ALA A 70 -9.46 0.75 -5.49
CA ALA A 70 -9.72 -0.68 -5.43
C ALA A 70 -10.09 -1.08 -3.99
N ASP A 71 -10.65 -2.28 -3.82
CA ASP A 71 -10.91 -2.85 -2.49
C ASP A 71 -9.60 -3.25 -1.81
N ASP A 72 -8.74 -3.94 -2.55
CA ASP A 72 -7.42 -4.40 -2.10
C ASP A 72 -6.30 -3.81 -2.93
N ALA A 73 -5.20 -3.43 -2.28
CA ALA A 73 -4.00 -2.94 -2.93
C ALA A 73 -2.73 -3.51 -2.26
N PHE A 74 -1.84 -4.06 -3.07
CA PHE A 74 -0.55 -4.59 -2.63
C PHE A 74 0.58 -4.05 -3.51
N PHE A 75 1.68 -3.62 -2.92
CA PHE A 75 2.86 -3.19 -3.65
C PHE A 75 4.08 -4.01 -3.26
N ASP A 76 4.64 -4.74 -4.23
CA ASP A 76 5.93 -5.43 -4.10
C ASP A 76 7.06 -4.47 -4.50
N SER A 77 7.74 -3.90 -3.52
CA SER A 77 8.86 -2.97 -3.74
C SER A 77 10.10 -3.63 -4.37
N ASN A 78 10.28 -4.94 -4.18
CA ASN A 78 11.39 -5.67 -4.81
C ASN A 78 11.17 -5.78 -6.33
N LYS A 79 9.93 -6.08 -6.71
CA LYS A 79 9.52 -6.22 -8.12
C LYS A 79 9.09 -4.91 -8.77
N ASN A 80 8.80 -3.89 -7.97
CA ASN A 80 8.25 -2.59 -8.41
C ASN A 80 6.90 -2.78 -9.13
N VAL A 81 6.06 -3.63 -8.52
CA VAL A 81 4.74 -4.00 -9.04
C VAL A 81 3.67 -3.70 -8.01
N GLY A 82 2.66 -2.95 -8.41
CA GLY A 82 1.40 -2.77 -7.68
C GLY A 82 0.32 -3.70 -8.21
N ILE A 83 -0.40 -4.38 -7.34
CA ILE A 83 -1.55 -5.23 -7.65
C ILE A 83 -2.75 -4.66 -6.93
N PHE A 84 -3.76 -4.27 -7.70
CA PHE A 84 -5.03 -3.74 -7.21
C PHE A 84 -6.13 -4.73 -7.59
N SER A 85 -6.98 -5.12 -6.66
CA SER A 85 -8.03 -6.13 -6.89
C SER A 85 -9.33 -5.72 -6.22
N GLY A 86 -10.45 -6.10 -6.83
CA GLY A 86 -11.80 -5.76 -6.35
C GLY A 86 -12.20 -4.36 -6.77
N HIS A 87 -13.31 -4.27 -7.53
CA HIS A 87 -13.95 -3.02 -7.98
C HIS A 87 -12.95 -1.93 -8.43
N VAL A 88 -11.98 -2.29 -9.26
CA VAL A 88 -10.93 -1.35 -9.65
C VAL A 88 -11.52 -0.25 -10.52
N LYS A 89 -11.24 1.00 -10.16
CA LYS A 89 -11.57 2.20 -10.94
C LYS A 89 -10.34 3.09 -11.07
N VAL A 90 -9.96 3.37 -12.31
CA VAL A 90 -8.90 4.31 -12.64
C VAL A 90 -9.53 5.59 -13.16
N ALA A 91 -9.16 6.71 -12.55
CA ALA A 91 -9.54 8.04 -12.99
C ALA A 91 -8.28 8.75 -13.54
N ASP A 92 -8.19 8.86 -14.85
CA ASP A 92 -7.23 9.72 -15.54
C ASP A 92 -8.04 10.86 -16.20
N PRO A 93 -7.52 12.10 -16.25
CA PRO A 93 -8.21 13.19 -16.94
C PRO A 93 -8.57 12.90 -18.41
N ARG A 94 -7.93 11.92 -19.04
CA ARG A 94 -8.16 11.53 -20.44
C ARG A 94 -9.03 10.30 -20.61
N PHE A 95 -9.23 9.50 -19.57
CA PHE A 95 -10.04 8.28 -19.61
C PHE A 95 -10.42 7.79 -18.21
N THR A 96 -11.53 7.09 -18.12
CA THR A 96 -11.86 6.25 -16.97
C THR A 96 -11.71 4.79 -17.36
N LEU A 97 -11.09 3.98 -16.49
CA LEU A 97 -11.03 2.53 -16.66
C LEU A 97 -11.67 1.83 -15.47
N GLN A 98 -12.37 0.73 -15.73
CA GLN A 98 -12.89 -0.19 -14.72
C GLN A 98 -12.40 -1.60 -15.01
N SER A 99 -12.06 -2.36 -13.97
CA SER A 99 -11.72 -3.78 -14.08
C SER A 99 -11.87 -4.50 -12.73
N GLU A 100 -11.73 -5.82 -12.74
CA GLU A 100 -11.68 -6.60 -11.50
C GLU A 100 -10.29 -6.57 -10.86
N LYS A 101 -9.26 -6.53 -11.69
CA LYS A 101 -7.86 -6.50 -11.27
C LYS A 101 -7.06 -5.55 -12.15
N LEU A 102 -6.10 -4.88 -11.54
CA LEU A 102 -5.12 -4.05 -12.24
C LEU A 102 -3.72 -4.34 -11.69
N THR A 103 -2.80 -4.71 -12.58
CA THR A 103 -1.39 -4.91 -12.26
C THR A 103 -0.58 -3.78 -12.88
N VAL A 104 0.06 -2.98 -12.05
CA VAL A 104 0.87 -1.82 -12.43
C VAL A 104 2.34 -2.12 -12.24
N TYR A 105 3.15 -1.85 -13.25
CA TYR A 105 4.59 -1.96 -13.23
C TYR A 105 5.17 -0.54 -13.21
N VAL A 106 6.10 -0.30 -12.29
CA VAL A 106 6.73 1.00 -12.08
C VAL A 106 8.20 0.90 -12.44
N THR A 107 8.72 1.89 -13.16
CA THR A 107 10.15 1.98 -13.49
C THR A 107 11.00 2.15 -12.23
N LYS A 108 12.18 1.52 -12.22
CA LYS A 108 13.16 1.69 -11.12
C LYS A 108 14.04 2.90 -11.36
N GLY A 109 14.41 3.62 -10.29
CA GLY A 109 15.44 4.66 -10.32
C GLY A 109 14.91 6.09 -10.27
N GLN A 110 15.71 7.05 -10.75
CA GLN A 110 15.46 8.50 -10.60
C GLN A 110 14.20 9.00 -11.34
N ASN A 111 13.76 8.29 -12.39
CA ASN A 111 12.54 8.59 -13.14
C ASN A 111 11.48 7.52 -12.82
N GLN A 112 11.12 7.40 -11.54
CA GLN A 112 10.09 6.48 -11.10
C GLN A 112 8.74 6.92 -11.66
N GLY A 113 8.11 6.06 -12.46
CA GLY A 113 6.85 6.34 -13.13
C GLY A 113 6.15 5.07 -13.58
N LEU A 114 4.91 5.22 -14.05
CA LEU A 114 4.13 4.10 -14.58
C LEU A 114 4.78 3.61 -15.89
N GLU A 115 5.28 2.37 -15.89
CA GLU A 115 5.85 1.73 -17.07
C GLU A 115 4.77 1.02 -17.89
N LYS A 116 3.95 0.23 -17.20
CA LYS A 116 2.95 -0.64 -17.82
C LYS A 116 1.81 -0.87 -16.83
N ALA A 117 0.58 -0.96 -17.34
CA ALA A 117 -0.57 -1.38 -16.56
C ALA A 117 -1.35 -2.45 -17.34
N VAL A 118 -1.73 -3.53 -16.65
CA VAL A 118 -2.51 -4.63 -17.21
C VAL A 118 -3.80 -4.73 -16.42
N ALA A 119 -4.93 -4.51 -17.09
CA ALA A 119 -6.25 -4.66 -16.52
C ALA A 119 -6.83 -6.02 -16.93
N ASP A 120 -7.31 -6.78 -15.96
CA ASP A 120 -7.87 -8.12 -16.15
C ASP A 120 -9.28 -8.17 -15.54
N GLY A 121 -10.19 -8.89 -16.22
CA GLY A 121 -11.57 -9.11 -15.77
C GLY A 121 -12.48 -7.90 -15.95
N ASN A 122 -13.64 -8.10 -16.59
CA ASN A 122 -14.69 -7.09 -16.78
C ASN A 122 -14.16 -5.69 -17.15
N VAL A 123 -13.24 -5.63 -18.11
CA VAL A 123 -12.52 -4.40 -18.46
C VAL A 123 -13.41 -3.48 -19.29
N ALA A 124 -13.58 -2.24 -18.81
CA ALA A 124 -14.27 -1.18 -19.54
C ALA A 124 -13.43 0.10 -19.55
N VAL A 125 -13.34 0.76 -20.70
CA VAL A 125 -12.62 2.03 -20.87
C VAL A 125 -13.56 3.06 -21.49
N VAL A 126 -13.65 4.23 -20.89
CA VAL A 126 -14.52 5.34 -21.31
C VAL A 126 -13.68 6.61 -21.44
N ARG A 127 -13.97 7.42 -22.47
CA ARG A 127 -13.32 8.70 -22.75
C ARG A 127 -14.30 9.85 -22.56
#